data_AF-A0A5M9JKW6-F1
#
_entry.id   AF-A0A5M9JKW6-F1
#
_cell.length_a   1.000
_cell.length_b   1.000
_cell.length_c   1.000
_cell.angle_alpha   90.00
_cell.angle_beta   90.00
_cell.angle_gamma   90.00
#
_symmetry.space_group_name_H-M   'P 1'
#
loop_
_entity.id
_entity.type
_entity.pdbx_description
1 polymer ?
#
loop_
_entity_poly.entity_id
_entity_poly.type
_entity_poly.pdbx_seq_one_letter_code
_entity_poly.pdbx_strand_id
1 'polypeptide(L)'
;MGFEFPQFSSSFQDWQRAFQPIISYAQSPLGNADYIAATTLQIKALGIGLMGQGVFLDYRISDHFLPIFRQIISLCQKLVSDPRFLKTFVFDAGIIPSLFVVIYACPDQSIRRDAVMILKEAAPRREGTWDALKIASIGQMLLDSEEIGPISTKSAFAPLDDINLISPTTYEEIKTPILKSPRPRRRSLLVSPPLWERGTERGFGADIS
;
A
#
# COMPACT_ATOMS: atom_id res chain seq x y z
N MET A 1 8.63 -26.07 8.22
CA MET A 1 8.42 -24.99 9.19
C MET A 1 7.10 -24.33 8.80
N GLY A 2 6.02 -24.64 9.52
CA GLY A 2 4.66 -24.30 9.10
C GLY A 2 4.41 -22.81 9.26
N PHE A 3 4.03 -22.15 8.17
CA PHE A 3 3.70 -20.73 8.19
C PHE A 3 2.43 -20.48 9.03
N GLU A 4 2.50 -19.48 9.90
CA GLU A 4 1.39 -18.97 10.71
C GLU A 4 0.30 -18.31 9.84
N PHE A 5 -0.52 -19.10 9.15
CA PHE A 5 -1.68 -18.60 8.37
C PHE A 5 -3.07 -18.73 9.04
N PRO A 6 -3.33 -19.69 9.96
CA PRO A 6 -4.68 -19.85 10.54
C PRO A 6 -5.13 -18.66 11.39
N GLN A 7 -4.24 -18.10 12.21
CA GLN A 7 -4.59 -17.04 13.15
C GLN A 7 -4.87 -15.68 12.47
N PHE A 8 -4.19 -15.40 11.35
CA PHE A 8 -4.49 -14.23 10.53
C PHE A 8 -5.91 -14.33 9.95
N SER A 9 -6.27 -15.49 9.39
CA SER A 9 -7.59 -15.68 8.77
C SER A 9 -8.75 -15.51 9.75
N SER A 10 -8.63 -16.04 10.99
CA SER A 10 -9.68 -15.91 12.00
C SER A 10 -9.81 -14.47 12.51
N SER A 11 -8.69 -13.84 12.87
CA SER A 11 -8.68 -12.45 13.37
C SER A 11 -9.19 -11.47 12.32
N PHE A 12 -8.86 -11.70 11.04
CA PHE A 12 -9.34 -10.89 9.93
C PHE A 12 -10.86 -11.06 9.71
N GLN A 13 -11.39 -12.28 9.80
CA GLN A 13 -12.83 -12.53 9.72
C GLN A 13 -13.60 -11.88 10.88
N ASP A 14 -13.05 -11.93 12.09
CA ASP A 14 -13.65 -11.28 13.26
C ASP A 14 -13.68 -9.76 13.09
N TRP A 15 -12.58 -9.18 12.59
CA TRP A 15 -12.54 -7.76 12.24
C TRP A 15 -13.57 -7.41 11.17
N GLN A 16 -13.69 -8.21 10.10
CA GLN A 16 -14.68 -7.98 9.04
C GLN A 16 -16.10 -8.00 9.61
N ARG A 17 -16.41 -8.97 10.47
CA ARG A 17 -17.73 -9.08 11.14
C ARG A 17 -18.02 -7.86 12.01
N ALA A 18 -17.04 -7.41 12.80
CA ALA A 18 -17.17 -6.23 13.64
C ALA A 18 -17.30 -4.92 12.84
N PHE A 19 -16.69 -4.85 11.65
CA PHE A 19 -16.74 -3.69 10.78
C PHE A 19 -18.05 -3.56 9.98
N GLN A 20 -18.77 -4.67 9.76
CA GLN A 20 -20.00 -4.67 8.94
C GLN A 20 -21.05 -3.62 9.33
N PRO A 21 -21.40 -3.42 10.62
CA PRO A 21 -22.37 -2.40 11.01
C PRO A 21 -21.90 -0.98 10.67
N ILE A 22 -20.59 -0.71 10.78
CA ILE A 22 -20.00 0.61 10.51
C ILE A 22 -20.10 0.95 9.03
N ILE A 23 -19.67 0.04 8.15
CA ILE A 23 -19.76 0.28 6.71
C ILE A 23 -21.21 0.37 6.23
N SER A 24 -22.11 -0.44 6.82
CA SER A 24 -23.55 -0.38 6.50
C SER A 24 -24.15 0.97 6.88
N TYR A 25 -23.81 1.50 8.06
CA TYR A 25 -24.23 2.83 8.47
C TYR A 25 -23.67 3.92 7.55
N ALA A 26 -22.37 3.86 7.23
CA ALA A 26 -21.69 4.84 6.38
C ALA A 26 -22.24 4.89 4.93
N GLN A 27 -22.81 3.79 4.44
CA GLN A 27 -23.47 3.71 3.13
C GLN A 27 -24.93 4.19 3.16
N SER A 28 -25.51 4.43 4.34
CA SER A 28 -26.85 4.99 4.48
C SER A 28 -26.85 6.52 4.26
N PRO A 29 -28.00 7.13 3.91
CA PRO A 29 -28.10 8.59 3.82
C PRO A 29 -27.71 9.32 5.11
N LEU A 30 -27.93 8.68 6.27
CA LEU A 30 -27.65 9.24 7.59
C LEU A 30 -26.16 9.20 7.95
N GLY A 31 -25.44 8.16 7.52
CA GLY A 31 -24.00 7.99 7.79
C GLY A 31 -23.09 8.54 6.69
N ASN A 32 -23.64 9.34 5.76
CA ASN A 32 -22.92 9.83 4.59
C ASN A 32 -21.63 10.59 4.92
N ALA A 33 -21.51 11.19 6.11
CA ALA A 33 -20.28 11.87 6.56
C ALA A 33 -19.08 10.92 6.66
N ASP A 34 -19.30 9.67 7.07
CA ASP A 34 -18.25 8.67 7.28
C ASP A 34 -17.97 7.82 6.03
N TYR A 35 -18.75 8.03 4.95
CA TYR A 35 -18.69 7.25 3.72
C TYR A 35 -17.26 7.10 3.17
N ILE A 36 -16.52 8.20 3.06
CA ILE A 36 -15.17 8.21 2.50
C ILE A 36 -14.23 7.35 3.35
N ALA A 37 -14.23 7.57 4.67
CA ALA A 37 -13.32 6.87 5.58
C ALA A 37 -13.65 5.38 5.68
N ALA A 38 -14.93 5.03 5.86
CA ALA A 38 -15.38 3.65 5.96
C ALA A 38 -15.13 2.88 4.65
N THR A 39 -15.45 3.48 3.50
CA THR A 39 -15.21 2.84 2.20
C THR A 39 -13.72 2.67 1.91
N THR A 40 -12.88 3.66 2.26
CA THR A 40 -11.42 3.53 2.16
C THR A 40 -10.93 2.36 3.02
N LEU A 41 -11.42 2.24 4.26
CA LEU A 41 -11.04 1.15 5.15
C LEU A 41 -11.51 -0.22 4.63
N GLN A 42 -12.70 -0.30 4.02
CA GLN A 42 -13.19 -1.50 3.35
C GLN A 42 -12.26 -1.93 2.21
N ILE A 43 -11.86 -0.99 1.34
CA ILE A 43 -10.92 -1.25 0.23
C ILE A 43 -9.57 -1.74 0.75
N LYS A 44 -9.04 -1.12 1.81
CA LYS A 44 -7.79 -1.55 2.47
C LYS A 44 -7.91 -2.98 2.98
N ALA A 45 -9.00 -3.29 3.67
CA ALA A 45 -9.22 -4.62 4.22
C ALA A 45 -9.29 -5.68 3.12
N LEU A 46 -10.03 -5.43 2.03
CA LEU A 46 -10.07 -6.36 0.90
C LEU A 46 -8.67 -6.61 0.33
N GLY A 47 -7.86 -5.55 0.13
CA GLY A 47 -6.48 -5.69 -0.34
C GLY A 47 -5.58 -6.48 0.62
N ILE A 48 -5.66 -6.20 1.93
CA ILE A 48 -4.94 -6.94 2.98
C ILE A 48 -5.37 -8.40 3.02
N GLY A 49 -6.67 -8.67 2.89
CA GLY A 49 -7.23 -10.02 2.83
C GLY A 49 -6.63 -10.81 1.66
N LEU A 50 -6.60 -10.22 0.46
CA LEU A 50 -5.97 -10.84 -0.71
C LEU A 50 -4.48 -11.15 -0.50
N MET A 51 -3.73 -10.20 0.06
CA MET A 51 -2.31 -10.40 0.37
C MET A 51 -2.11 -11.51 1.40
N GLY A 52 -2.93 -11.55 2.45
CA GLY A 52 -2.86 -12.58 3.49
C GLY A 52 -3.26 -13.98 3.00
N GLN A 53 -4.02 -14.08 1.89
CA GLN A 53 -4.30 -15.33 1.19
C GLN A 53 -3.19 -15.72 0.19
N GLY A 54 -2.12 -14.92 0.07
CA GLY A 54 -0.97 -15.26 -0.77
C GLY A 54 -1.18 -15.00 -2.27
N VAL A 55 -2.06 -14.07 -2.65
CA VAL A 55 -2.36 -13.79 -4.08
C VAL A 55 -1.14 -13.36 -4.90
N PHE A 56 -0.09 -12.84 -4.24
CA PHE A 56 1.19 -12.51 -4.88
C PHE A 56 2.14 -13.70 -5.03
N LEU A 57 1.89 -14.78 -4.29
CA LEU A 57 2.78 -15.94 -4.19
C LEU A 57 2.29 -17.09 -5.08
N ASP A 58 0.98 -17.22 -5.28
CA ASP A 58 0.39 -18.27 -6.10
C ASP A 58 -0.62 -17.69 -7.10
N TYR A 59 -0.23 -17.59 -8.36
CA TYR A 59 -1.11 -17.08 -9.41
C TYR A 59 -2.32 -18.01 -9.66
N ARG A 60 -2.21 -19.31 -9.34
CA ARG A 60 -3.23 -20.33 -9.63
C ARG A 60 -4.50 -20.16 -8.80
N ILE A 61 -4.40 -19.48 -7.65
CA ILE A 61 -5.56 -19.19 -6.79
C ILE A 61 -6.23 -17.86 -7.16
N SER A 62 -5.61 -17.04 -8.02
CA SER A 62 -6.06 -15.67 -8.28
C SER A 62 -7.44 -15.61 -8.94
N ASP A 63 -7.81 -16.61 -9.75
CA ASP A 63 -9.14 -16.71 -10.35
C ASP A 63 -10.26 -16.80 -9.30
N HIS A 64 -10.00 -17.44 -8.15
CA HIS A 64 -10.96 -17.55 -7.06
C HIS A 64 -11.29 -16.19 -6.44
N PHE A 65 -10.42 -15.20 -6.61
CA PHE A 65 -10.56 -13.87 -6.03
C PHE A 65 -11.09 -12.81 -7.00
N LEU A 66 -11.46 -13.19 -8.24
CA LEU A 66 -12.10 -12.29 -9.21
C LEU A 66 -13.26 -11.46 -8.64
N PRO A 67 -14.18 -12.02 -7.82
CA PRO A 67 -15.24 -11.21 -7.20
C PRO A 67 -14.69 -10.10 -6.29
N ILE A 68 -13.62 -10.38 -5.54
CA ILE A 68 -12.98 -9.41 -4.63
C ILE A 68 -12.28 -8.32 -5.44
N PHE A 69 -11.57 -8.68 -6.51
CA PHE A 69 -10.95 -7.70 -7.40
C PHE A 69 -11.98 -6.74 -8.01
N ARG A 70 -13.10 -7.27 -8.54
CA ARG A 70 -14.20 -6.45 -9.07
C ARG A 70 -14.81 -5.55 -7.99
N GLN A 71 -14.93 -6.05 -6.76
CA GLN A 71 -15.43 -5.25 -5.64
C GLN A 71 -14.49 -4.08 -5.32
N ILE A 72 -13.18 -4.30 -5.30
CA ILE A 72 -12.18 -3.24 -5.09
C ILE A 72 -12.32 -2.16 -6.18
N ILE A 73 -12.39 -2.56 -7.46
CA ILE A 73 -12.58 -1.62 -8.58
C ILE A 73 -13.86 -0.81 -8.43
N SER A 74 -14.99 -1.47 -8.16
CA SER A 74 -16.29 -0.78 -8.01
C SER A 74 -16.28 0.24 -6.89
N LEU A 75 -15.70 -0.11 -5.74
CA LEU A 75 -15.61 0.80 -4.59
C LEU A 75 -14.64 1.96 -4.88
N CYS A 76 -13.48 1.69 -5.47
CA CYS A 76 -12.51 2.73 -5.81
C CYS A 76 -13.06 3.72 -6.84
N GLN A 77 -13.75 3.24 -7.89
CA GLN A 77 -14.36 4.10 -8.90
C GLN A 77 -15.37 5.07 -8.28
N LYS A 78 -16.26 4.55 -7.41
CA LYS A 78 -17.25 5.37 -6.69
C LYS A 78 -16.56 6.39 -5.79
N LEU A 79 -15.53 5.96 -5.06
CA LEU A 79 -14.80 6.81 -4.13
C LEU A 79 -14.06 7.95 -4.85
N VAL A 80 -13.33 7.64 -5.93
CA VAL A 80 -12.55 8.64 -6.71
C VAL A 80 -13.45 9.63 -7.45
N SER A 81 -14.68 9.22 -7.78
CA SER A 81 -15.70 10.09 -8.38
C SER A 81 -16.42 10.98 -7.36
N ASP A 82 -16.36 10.66 -6.06
CA ASP A 82 -16.99 11.46 -5.02
C ASP A 82 -16.17 12.74 -4.78
N PRO A 83 -16.79 13.94 -4.84
CA PRO A 83 -16.08 15.21 -4.68
C PRO A 83 -15.47 15.39 -3.28
N ARG A 84 -15.90 14.61 -2.29
CA ARG A 84 -15.36 14.64 -0.92
C ARG A 84 -14.07 13.83 -0.80
N PHE A 85 -13.75 13.00 -1.78
CA PHE A 85 -12.51 12.25 -1.80
C PHE A 85 -11.33 13.16 -2.16
N LEU A 86 -10.39 13.28 -1.22
CA LEU A 86 -9.26 14.19 -1.38
C LEU A 86 -8.20 13.62 -2.32
N LYS A 87 -7.98 14.29 -3.46
CA LYS A 87 -6.92 13.97 -4.43
C LYS A 87 -5.63 14.73 -4.12
N THR A 88 -5.08 14.51 -2.92
CA THR A 88 -3.92 15.22 -2.37
C THR A 88 -2.93 14.25 -1.71
N PHE A 89 -1.89 14.79 -1.07
CA PHE A 89 -1.00 14.02 -0.20
C PHE A 89 -1.69 13.65 1.12
N VAL A 90 -1.63 12.37 1.48
CA VAL A 90 -2.05 11.84 2.78
C VAL A 90 -0.98 10.89 3.32
N PHE A 91 -0.86 10.79 4.66
CA PHE A 91 0.08 9.88 5.30
C PHE A 91 -0.39 8.43 5.33
N ASP A 92 -1.71 8.22 5.38
CA ASP A 92 -2.28 6.88 5.44
C ASP A 92 -2.20 6.17 4.08
N ALA A 93 -1.92 4.87 4.12
CA ALA A 93 -2.05 3.98 2.98
C ALA A 93 -3.54 3.77 2.71
N GLY A 94 -4.06 4.36 1.64
CA GLY A 94 -5.48 4.36 1.29
C GLY A 94 -5.78 3.36 0.17
N ILE A 95 -6.23 3.87 -0.98
CA ILE A 95 -6.69 3.05 -2.11
C ILE A 95 -5.57 2.65 -3.06
N ILE A 96 -4.45 3.39 -3.11
CA ILE A 96 -3.40 3.17 -4.11
C ILE A 96 -2.73 1.80 -3.93
N PRO A 97 -2.35 1.36 -2.71
CA PRO A 97 -1.81 0.01 -2.51
C PRO A 97 -2.79 -1.10 -2.89
N SER A 98 -4.09 -0.95 -2.58
CA SER A 98 -5.10 -1.93 -2.96
C SER A 98 -5.26 -2.02 -4.47
N LEU A 99 -5.25 -0.89 -5.18
CA LEU A 99 -5.27 -0.87 -6.66
C LEU A 99 -4.01 -1.51 -7.25
N PHE A 100 -2.84 -1.32 -6.63
CA PHE A 100 -1.61 -2.02 -7.02
C PHE A 100 -1.73 -3.54 -6.86
N VAL A 101 -2.35 -4.02 -5.77
CA VAL A 101 -2.65 -5.46 -5.60
C VAL A 101 -3.48 -5.98 -6.77
N VAL A 102 -4.51 -5.23 -7.20
CA VAL A 102 -5.32 -5.60 -8.38
C VAL A 102 -4.46 -5.66 -9.64
N ILE A 103 -3.69 -4.61 -9.92
CA ILE A 103 -2.82 -4.52 -11.11
C ILE A 103 -1.84 -5.70 -11.19
N TYR A 104 -1.25 -6.08 -10.07
CA TYR A 104 -0.22 -7.10 -10.06
C TYR A 104 -0.78 -8.53 -10.06
N ALA A 105 -1.88 -8.76 -9.33
CA ALA A 105 -2.33 -10.12 -9.03
C ALA A 105 -3.60 -10.57 -9.77
N CYS A 106 -4.39 -9.65 -10.33
CA CYS A 106 -5.64 -10.02 -10.98
C CYS A 106 -5.38 -10.65 -12.36
N PRO A 107 -5.93 -11.84 -12.67
CA PRO A 107 -5.70 -12.49 -13.97
C PRO A 107 -6.49 -11.82 -15.11
N ASP A 108 -7.60 -11.14 -14.79
CA ASP A 108 -8.42 -10.45 -15.78
C ASP A 108 -7.81 -9.10 -16.17
N GLN A 109 -7.31 -9.02 -17.40
CA GLN A 109 -6.68 -7.82 -17.95
C GLN A 109 -7.64 -6.61 -17.98
N SER A 110 -8.95 -6.82 -18.14
CA SER A 110 -9.94 -5.72 -18.16
C SER A 110 -10.02 -5.04 -16.79
N ILE A 111 -10.09 -5.82 -15.71
CA ILE A 111 -10.11 -5.32 -14.32
C ILE A 111 -8.83 -4.54 -14.02
N ARG A 112 -7.67 -5.01 -14.52
CA ARG A 112 -6.39 -4.32 -14.33
C ARG A 112 -6.30 -3.01 -15.10
N ARG A 113 -6.85 -2.94 -16.32
CA ARG A 113 -7.00 -1.67 -17.07
C ARG A 113 -7.86 -0.69 -16.30
N ASP A 114 -8.97 -1.14 -15.71
CA ASP A 114 -9.83 -0.29 -14.86
C ASP A 114 -9.06 0.27 -13.65
N ALA A 115 -8.24 -0.56 -12.98
CA ALA A 115 -7.39 -0.11 -11.88
C ALA A 115 -6.44 1.02 -12.29
N VAL A 116 -5.80 0.89 -13.47
CA VAL A 116 -4.91 1.90 -14.02
C VAL A 116 -5.66 3.19 -14.34
N MET A 117 -6.87 3.12 -14.90
CA MET A 117 -7.69 4.30 -15.15
C MET A 117 -8.08 5.01 -13.86
N ILE A 118 -8.52 4.28 -12.84
CA ILE A 118 -8.87 4.83 -11.52
C ILE A 118 -7.67 5.56 -10.90
N LEU A 119 -6.46 5.01 -11.00
CA LEU A 119 -5.25 5.69 -10.51
C LEU A 119 -4.98 6.99 -11.26
N LYS A 120 -5.19 7.03 -12.59
CA LYS A 120 -5.07 8.28 -13.37
C LYS A 120 -6.11 9.31 -12.92
N GLU A 121 -7.35 8.89 -12.68
CA GLU A 121 -8.43 9.76 -12.18
C GLU A 121 -8.22 10.25 -10.74
N ALA A 122 -7.48 9.49 -9.93
CA ALA A 122 -7.14 9.85 -8.57
C ALA A 122 -6.00 10.89 -8.49
N ALA A 123 -5.30 11.17 -9.59
CA ALA A 123 -4.23 12.17 -9.60
C ALA A 123 -4.74 13.56 -9.16
N PRO A 124 -3.93 14.34 -8.41
CA PRO A 124 -2.54 14.11 -8.03
C PRO A 124 -2.36 13.41 -6.66
N ARG A 125 -3.27 12.51 -6.26
CA ARG A 125 -3.22 11.85 -4.94
C ARG A 125 -1.90 11.09 -4.69
N ARG A 126 -1.41 11.20 -3.45
CA ARG A 126 -0.25 10.45 -2.96
C ARG A 126 -0.47 9.97 -1.53
N GLU A 127 -0.20 8.70 -1.28
CA GLU A 127 -0.41 8.00 -0.01
C GLU A 127 0.96 7.58 0.56
N GLY A 128 1.59 8.48 1.32
CA GLY A 128 2.97 8.32 1.76
C GLY A 128 3.94 8.20 0.57
N THR A 129 4.49 7.02 0.34
CA THR A 129 5.37 6.72 -0.80
C THR A 129 4.62 6.31 -2.07
N TRP A 130 3.32 6.03 -1.97
CA TRP A 130 2.49 5.57 -3.08
C TRP A 130 1.95 6.76 -3.88
N ASP A 131 2.43 6.94 -5.10
CA ASP A 131 2.02 8.03 -6.00
C ASP A 131 1.10 7.49 -7.09
N ALA A 132 -0.10 8.07 -7.23
CA ALA A 132 -1.13 7.51 -8.10
C ALA A 132 -0.68 7.43 -9.58
N LEU A 133 -0.04 8.48 -10.11
CA LEU A 133 0.42 8.51 -11.50
C LEU A 133 1.59 7.56 -11.72
N LYS A 134 2.51 7.45 -10.76
CA LYS A 134 3.63 6.50 -10.88
C LYS A 134 3.14 5.05 -10.87
N ILE A 135 2.19 4.71 -9.99
CA ILE A 135 1.61 3.36 -9.96
C ILE A 135 0.80 3.09 -11.23
N ALA A 136 0.06 4.08 -11.75
CA ALA A 136 -0.63 3.94 -13.04
C ALA A 136 0.35 3.65 -14.19
N SER A 137 1.51 4.32 -14.21
CA SER A 137 2.55 4.08 -15.21
C SER A 137 3.13 2.67 -15.08
N ILE A 138 3.39 2.19 -13.86
CA ILE A 138 3.83 0.80 -13.64
C ILE A 138 2.78 -0.20 -14.14
N GLY A 139 1.51 0.02 -13.81
CA GLY A 139 0.43 -0.85 -14.27
C GLY A 139 0.28 -0.88 -15.78
N GLN A 140 0.45 0.27 -16.45
CA GLN A 140 0.46 0.33 -17.91
C GLN A 140 1.61 -0.49 -18.50
N MET A 141 2.84 -0.34 -17.97
CA MET A 141 4.00 -1.12 -18.43
C MET A 141 3.79 -2.64 -18.26
N LEU A 142 3.17 -3.07 -17.16
CA LEU A 142 2.82 -4.48 -16.95
C LEU A 142 1.82 -4.98 -17.99
N LEU A 143 0.75 -4.22 -18.24
CA LEU A 143 -0.27 -4.57 -19.23
C LEU A 143 0.31 -4.63 -20.66
N ASP A 144 1.13 -3.65 -21.03
CA ASP A 144 1.76 -3.60 -22.36
C ASP A 144 2.71 -4.79 -22.56
N SER A 145 3.42 -5.22 -21.51
CA SER A 145 4.34 -6.36 -21.57
C SER A 145 3.65 -7.69 -21.88
N GLU A 146 2.36 -7.83 -21.56
CA GLU A 146 1.58 -9.03 -21.86
C GLU A 146 1.17 -9.11 -23.33
N GLU A 147 0.91 -7.96 -23.95
CA GLU A 147 0.51 -7.86 -25.36
C GLU A 147 1.71 -8.10 -26.30
N ILE A 148 2.92 -7.73 -25.87
CA ILE A 148 4.17 -7.96 -26.61
C ILE A 148 4.53 -9.47 -26.63
N GLY A 149 3.85 -10.29 -25.82
CA GLY A 149 4.23 -11.68 -25.57
C GLY A 149 5.52 -11.77 -24.76
N PRO A 150 6.01 -12.97 -24.43
CA PRO A 150 7.32 -13.10 -23.82
C PRO A 150 8.32 -12.43 -24.74
N ILE A 151 9.01 -11.38 -24.24
CA ILE A 151 10.14 -10.81 -24.95
C ILE A 151 11.05 -12.00 -25.24
N SER A 152 11.20 -12.35 -26.53
CA SER A 152 12.30 -13.19 -26.98
C SER A 152 13.57 -12.37 -26.81
N THR A 153 13.92 -12.10 -25.56
CA THR A 153 15.30 -11.87 -25.22
C THR A 153 15.91 -13.21 -25.58
N LYS A 154 16.77 -13.22 -26.60
CA LYS A 154 17.85 -14.20 -26.61
C LYS A 154 18.51 -13.99 -25.26
N SER A 155 18.16 -14.82 -24.30
CA SER A 155 18.71 -14.76 -22.96
C SER A 155 20.21 -14.88 -23.11
N ALA A 156 20.90 -13.74 -23.03
CA ALA A 156 22.33 -13.72 -22.80
C ALA A 156 22.65 -13.99 -21.33
N PHE A 157 21.64 -14.35 -20.51
CA PHE A 157 21.90 -15.09 -19.29
C PHE A 157 22.23 -16.52 -19.70
N ALA A 158 23.53 -16.76 -19.84
CA ALA A 158 24.09 -18.08 -19.67
C ALA A 158 23.57 -18.66 -18.34
N PRO A 159 23.26 -19.96 -18.26
CA PRO A 159 22.93 -20.60 -17.00
C PRO A 159 23.99 -20.27 -15.96
N LEU A 160 23.57 -19.86 -14.77
CA LEU A 160 24.44 -19.69 -13.62
C LEU A 160 24.84 -21.08 -13.11
N ASP A 161 25.64 -21.80 -13.90
CA ASP A 161 26.21 -23.10 -13.50
C ASP A 161 27.38 -22.91 -12.48
N ASP A 162 27.74 -21.67 -12.15
CA ASP A 162 28.91 -21.34 -11.34
C ASP A 162 28.56 -20.66 -10.00
N ILE A 163 27.65 -21.23 -9.20
CA ILE A 163 27.53 -20.83 -7.78
C ILE A 163 28.80 -21.22 -6.99
N ASN A 164 29.64 -22.11 -7.54
CA ASN A 164 30.83 -22.63 -6.88
C ASN A 164 32.17 -22.17 -7.50
N LEU A 165 32.18 -21.20 -8.41
CA LEU A 165 33.41 -20.67 -9.03
C LEU A 165 33.60 -19.16 -8.80
N ILE A 166 33.20 -18.67 -7.62
CA ILE A 166 33.85 -17.47 -7.08
C ILE A 166 35.22 -17.93 -6.57
N SER A 167 36.23 -17.81 -7.44
CA SER A 167 37.64 -17.76 -7.02
C SER A 167 37.75 -16.81 -5.83
N PRO A 168 38.59 -17.08 -4.81
CA PRO A 168 38.69 -16.19 -3.66
C PRO A 168 39.23 -14.85 -4.15
N THR A 169 38.33 -13.92 -4.47
CA THR A 169 38.68 -12.51 -4.60
C THR A 169 39.26 -12.15 -3.25
N THR A 170 40.56 -11.92 -3.23
CA THR A 170 41.24 -11.27 -2.14
C THR A 170 40.42 -10.03 -1.81
N TYR A 171 39.68 -10.09 -0.70
CA TYR A 171 39.14 -8.90 -0.10
C TYR A 171 40.37 -8.10 0.28
N GLU A 172 40.67 -7.02 -0.44
CA GLU A 172 41.44 -5.98 0.20
C GLU A 172 40.62 -5.55 1.42
N GLU A 173 41.20 -5.76 2.61
CA GLU A 173 40.66 -5.24 3.85
C GLU A 173 40.53 -3.73 3.71
N ILE A 174 39.35 -3.26 3.34
CA ILE A 174 38.99 -1.86 3.51
C ILE A 174 38.97 -1.65 5.02
N LYS A 175 40.05 -1.10 5.57
CA LYS A 175 40.12 -0.64 6.95
C LYS A 175 39.06 0.41 7.15
N THR A 176 37.88 0.00 7.58
CA THR A 176 36.84 0.90 8.06
C THR A 176 37.45 1.73 9.18
N PRO A 177 37.50 3.07 9.07
CA PRO A 177 38.02 3.88 10.15
C PRO A 177 37.12 3.68 11.38
N ILE A 178 37.66 2.99 12.38
CA ILE A 178 36.99 2.79 13.67
C ILE A 178 36.86 4.18 14.31
N LEU A 179 35.62 4.61 14.52
CA LEU A 179 35.32 5.82 15.30
C LEU A 179 35.84 5.62 16.73
N LYS A 180 36.96 6.27 17.06
CA LYS A 180 37.61 6.20 18.39
C LYS A 180 36.77 6.83 19.50
N SER A 181 35.70 7.55 19.17
CA SER A 181 34.77 8.13 20.14
C SER A 181 33.34 8.12 19.59
N PRO A 182 32.32 7.97 20.46
CA PRO A 182 30.94 8.16 20.06
C PRO A 182 30.77 9.53 19.41
N ARG A 183 30.13 9.59 18.23
CA ARG A 183 29.75 10.89 17.65
C ARG A 183 28.79 11.55 18.66
N PRO A 184 29.00 12.81 19.06
CA PRO A 184 28.04 13.49 19.92
C PRO A 184 26.68 13.46 19.20
N ARG A 185 25.65 12.95 19.86
CA ARG A 185 24.27 13.04 19.35
C ARG A 185 24.03 14.50 19.05
N ARG A 186 23.82 14.83 17.78
CA ARG A 186 23.33 16.15 17.40
C ARG A 186 22.00 16.30 18.13
N ARG A 187 21.95 17.11 19.19
CA ARG A 187 20.68 17.46 19.85
C ARG A 187 19.83 18.06 18.74
N SER A 188 18.79 17.35 18.33
CA SER A 188 17.72 17.96 17.55
C SER A 188 17.22 19.14 18.38
N LEU A 189 17.39 20.36 17.87
CA LEU A 189 16.86 21.58 18.50
C LEU A 189 15.33 21.69 18.31
N LEU A 190 14.68 20.66 17.77
CA LEU A 190 13.26 20.64 17.45
C LEU A 190 12.62 19.32 17.90
N VAL A 191 12.77 18.97 19.17
CA VAL A 191 11.86 18.02 19.81
C VAL A 191 11.02 18.83 20.78
N SER A 192 9.82 19.22 20.35
CA SER A 192 8.80 19.68 21.28
C SER A 192 8.56 18.58 22.32
N PRO A 193 8.44 18.91 23.62
CA PRO A 193 8.14 17.90 24.64
C PRO A 193 6.85 17.14 24.32
N PRO A 194 6.77 15.85 24.69
CA PRO A 194 5.54 15.08 24.54
C PRO A 194 4.38 15.77 25.27
N LEU A 195 3.16 15.60 24.74
CA LEU A 195 1.96 16.36 25.12
C LEU A 195 1.63 16.34 26.62
N TRP A 196 2.05 15.31 27.35
CA TRP A 196 1.79 15.13 28.79
C TRP A 196 2.82 15.81 29.71
N GLU A 197 3.93 16.34 29.18
CA GLU A 197 4.93 17.12 29.94
C GLU A 197 4.73 18.64 29.81
N ARG A 198 3.75 19.10 29.01
CA ARG A 198 3.39 20.53 28.99
C ARG A 198 2.59 20.87 30.25
N GLY A 199 3.23 21.59 31.17
CA GLY A 199 2.60 22.15 32.35
C GLY A 199 1.36 22.99 32.01
N THR A 200 0.45 23.11 32.98
CA THR A 200 -0.86 23.77 32.88
C THR A 200 -0.80 25.29 32.79
N GLU A 201 0.20 25.86 32.12
CA GLU A 201 0.25 27.30 31.87
C GLU A 201 -0.33 27.59 30.48
N ARG A 202 -1.66 27.57 30.41
CA ARG A 202 -2.36 28.44 29.45
C ARG A 202 -2.53 29.79 30.13
N GLY A 203 -1.61 30.70 29.84
CA GLY A 203 -1.89 32.13 29.96
C GLY A 203 -3.05 32.47 29.03
N PHE A 204 -4.26 32.44 29.56
CA PHE A 204 -5.37 33.22 29.01
C PHE A 204 -5.10 34.68 29.39
N GLY A 205 -4.46 35.42 28.49
CA GLY A 205 -4.55 36.87 28.50
C GLY A 205 -5.99 37.26 28.16
N ALA A 206 -6.80 37.47 29.19
CA ALA A 206 -8.04 38.22 29.09
C ALA A 206 -7.72 39.66 29.48
N ASP A 207 -7.35 40.48 28.49
CA ASP A 207 -7.45 41.94 28.60
C ASP A 207 -8.72 42.36 27.86
N ILE A 208 -9.77 42.65 28.63
CA ILE A 208 -10.83 43.56 28.22
C ILE A 208 -11.12 44.42 29.46
N SER A 209 -10.66 45.68 29.40
CA SER A 209 -11.12 46.76 30.27
C SER A 209 -12.50 47.24 29.85
#